data_AF-A0A4S2JQV6-F1
#
_entry.id   AF-A0A4S2JQV6-F1
#
_cell.length_a   1.000
_cell.length_b   1.000
_cell.length_c   1.000
_cell.angle_alpha   90.00
_cell.angle_beta   90.00
_cell.angle_gamma   90.00
#
_symmetry.space_group_name_H-M   'P 1'
#
loop_
_entity.id
_entity.type
_entity.pdbx_description
1 polymer ?
#
loop_
_entity_poly.entity_id
_entity_poly.type
_entity_poly.pdbx_seq_one_letter_code
_entity_poly.pdbx_strand_id
1 'polypeptide(L)'
;MIKALEWFFVISLVLAIWASKLVGVLNFRNSLFNRLFDFLPVVLLGIFALLSTCVIIFRTLTFNDCPEASEELIRQIQEAKADLKKKGYSF
;
A
#
# COMPACT_ATOMS: atom_id res chain seq x y z
N MET A 1 7.85 -1.74 -15.40
CA MET A 1 6.55 -2.32 -15.83
C MET A 1 6.45 -3.84 -15.62
N ILE A 2 7.56 -4.59 -15.50
CA ILE A 2 7.53 -6.07 -15.31
C ILE A 2 7.10 -6.50 -13.89
N LYS A 3 7.37 -5.70 -12.85
CA LYS A 3 7.09 -6.06 -11.45
C LYS A 3 5.62 -6.37 -11.16
N ALA A 4 4.67 -5.64 -11.75
CA ALA A 4 3.26 -5.92 -11.55
C ALA A 4 2.89 -7.31 -12.12
N LEU A 5 3.42 -7.66 -13.28
CA LEU A 5 3.20 -8.96 -13.92
C LEU A 5 3.80 -10.10 -13.09
N GLU A 6 4.99 -9.90 -12.50
CA GLU A 6 5.61 -10.85 -11.57
C GLU A 6 4.68 -11.14 -10.38
N TRP A 7 4.11 -10.10 -9.77
CA TRP A 7 3.17 -10.26 -8.64
C TRP A 7 1.85 -10.90 -9.07
N PHE A 8 1.31 -10.57 -10.24
CA PHE A 8 0.12 -11.23 -10.77
C PHE A 8 0.34 -12.73 -10.99
N PHE A 9 1.52 -13.12 -11.47
CA PHE A 9 1.86 -14.52 -11.65
C PHE A 9 1.89 -15.28 -10.31
N VAL A 10 2.53 -14.69 -9.29
CA VAL A 10 2.56 -15.28 -7.94
C VAL A 10 1.16 -15.39 -7.33
N ILE A 11 0.33 -14.34 -7.45
CA ILE A 11 -1.06 -14.36 -6.97
C ILE A 11 -1.86 -15.44 -7.68
N SER A 12 -1.70 -15.57 -9.00
CA SER A 12 -2.37 -16.59 -9.81
C SER A 12 -2.02 -18.01 -9.34
N LEU A 13 -0.75 -18.29 -9.07
CA LEU A 13 -0.29 -19.58 -8.51
C LEU A 13 -0.93 -19.87 -7.15
N VAL A 14 -0.95 -18.90 -6.25
CA VAL A 14 -1.55 -19.05 -4.91
C VAL A 14 -3.06 -19.31 -5.02
N LEU A 15 -3.75 -18.57 -5.89
CA LEU A 15 -5.18 -18.76 -6.14
C LEU A 15 -5.47 -20.12 -6.77
N ALA A 16 -4.63 -20.60 -7.68
CA ALA A 16 -4.77 -21.92 -8.31
C ALA A 16 -4.66 -23.06 -7.28
N ILE A 17 -3.71 -22.97 -6.34
CA ILE A 17 -3.57 -23.93 -5.23
C ILE A 17 -4.81 -23.91 -4.34
N TRP A 18 -5.31 -22.72 -3.99
CA TRP A 18 -6.52 -22.58 -3.19
C TRP A 18 -7.77 -23.13 -3.92
N ALA A 19 -7.93 -22.83 -5.21
CA ALA A 19 -9.01 -23.35 -6.04
C ALA A 19 -8.96 -24.88 -6.16
N SER A 20 -7.77 -25.47 -6.29
CA SER A 20 -7.59 -26.93 -6.31
C SER A 20 -8.11 -27.59 -5.03
N LYS A 21 -7.96 -26.91 -3.89
CA LYS A 21 -8.52 -27.35 -2.61
C LYS A 21 -10.05 -27.23 -2.58
N LEU A 22 -10.63 -26.14 -3.11
CA LEU A 22 -12.09 -25.99 -3.20
C LEU A 22 -12.76 -27.08 -4.04
N VAL A 23 -12.10 -27.51 -5.12
CA VAL A 23 -12.57 -28.60 -5.99
C VAL A 23 -12.41 -29.98 -5.31
N GLY A 24 -11.77 -30.04 -4.14
CA GLY A 24 -11.58 -31.27 -3.36
C GLY A 24 -10.40 -32.13 -3.82
N VAL A 25 -9.52 -31.60 -4.68
CA VAL A 25 -8.29 -32.28 -5.11
C VAL A 25 -7.28 -32.35 -3.96
N LEU A 26 -7.26 -31.32 -3.11
CA LEU A 26 -6.40 -31.24 -1.94
C LEU A 26 -7.25 -31.30 -0.67
N ASN A 27 -7.17 -32.41 0.07
CA ASN A 27 -7.80 -32.57 1.37
C ASN A 27 -6.72 -32.72 2.45
N PHE A 28 -6.73 -31.82 3.44
CA PHE A 28 -5.84 -31.94 4.58
C PHE A 28 -6.45 -32.90 5.61
N ARG A 29 -5.62 -33.68 6.31
CA ARG A 29 -6.07 -34.64 7.33
C ARG A 29 -6.60 -33.94 8.60
N ASN A 30 -6.19 -32.71 8.86
CA ASN A 30 -6.57 -31.95 10.05
C ASN A 30 -7.76 -31.03 9.75
N SER A 31 -8.85 -31.20 10.50
CA SER A 31 -10.11 -30.46 10.34
C SER A 31 -9.97 -28.96 10.58
N LEU A 32 -9.08 -28.54 11.49
CA LEU A 32 -8.80 -27.12 11.76
C LEU A 32 -8.08 -26.46 10.58
N PHE A 33 -7.09 -27.14 10.02
CA PHE A 33 -6.37 -26.66 8.84
C PHE A 33 -7.28 -26.58 7.62
N ASN A 34 -8.16 -27.57 7.41
CA ASN A 34 -9.16 -27.48 6.35
C ASN A 34 -10.01 -26.22 6.50
N ARG A 35 -10.58 -25.97 7.69
CA ARG A 35 -11.43 -24.80 7.92
C ARG A 35 -10.65 -23.49 7.72
N LEU A 36 -9.42 -23.40 8.22
CA LEU A 36 -8.58 -22.21 8.04
C LEU A 36 -8.29 -21.92 6.56
N PHE A 37 -7.97 -22.97 5.79
CA PHE A 37 -7.71 -22.84 4.35
C PHE A 37 -8.98 -22.54 3.54
N ASP A 38 -10.19 -22.84 4.03
CA ASP A 38 -11.44 -22.44 3.35
C ASP A 38 -11.56 -20.92 3.35
N PHE A 39 -11.21 -20.29 4.47
CA PHE A 39 -11.22 -18.84 4.65
C PHE A 39 -9.87 -18.18 4.32
N LEU A 40 -8.96 -18.88 3.63
CA LEU A 40 -7.61 -18.38 3.33
C LEU A 40 -7.61 -16.96 2.70
N PRO A 41 -8.46 -16.64 1.69
CA PRO A 41 -8.45 -15.31 1.10
C PRO A 41 -8.83 -14.22 2.11
N VAL A 42 -9.81 -14.49 2.98
CA VAL A 42 -10.26 -13.55 4.00
C VAL A 42 -9.17 -13.32 5.05
N VAL A 43 -8.50 -14.39 5.48
CA VAL A 43 -7.39 -14.31 6.43
C VAL A 43 -6.23 -13.50 5.86
N LEU A 44 -5.87 -13.74 4.58
CA LEU A 44 -4.81 -12.98 3.90
C LEU A 44 -5.15 -11.49 3.80
N LEU A 45 -6.40 -11.15 3.47
CA LEU A 45 -6.85 -9.76 3.43
C LEU A 45 -6.79 -9.10 4.82
N GLY A 46 -7.19 -9.82 5.87
CA GLY A 46 -7.11 -9.33 7.25
C GLY A 46 -5.67 -9.03 7.69
N ILE A 47 -4.73 -9.94 7.39
CA ILE A 47 -3.30 -9.74 7.68
C ILE A 47 -2.76 -8.55 6.88
N PHE A 48 -3.08 -8.47 5.58
CA PHE A 48 -2.64 -7.36 4.74
C PHE A 48 -3.16 -6.02 5.26
N ALA A 49 -4.44 -5.94 5.63
CA ALA A 49 -5.05 -4.74 6.17
C ALA A 49 -4.36 -4.30 7.49
N LEU A 50 -4.11 -5.23 8.40
CA LEU A 50 -3.42 -4.95 9.66
C LEU A 50 -2.00 -4.43 9.41
N LEU A 51 -1.21 -5.14 8.60
CA LEU A 51 0.16 -4.75 8.28
C LEU A 51 0.22 -3.39 7.57
N SER A 52 -0.65 -3.17 6.59
CA SER A 52 -0.73 -1.90 5.87
C SER A 52 -1.06 -0.76 6.83
N THR A 53 -2.04 -0.94 7.71
CA THR A 53 -2.43 0.06 8.70
C THR A 53 -1.28 0.35 9.66
N CYS A 54 -0.61 -0.68 10.21
CA CYS A 54 0.55 -0.50 11.08
C CYS A 54 1.68 0.25 10.39
N VAL A 55 2.00 -0.07 9.13
CA VAL A 55 3.04 0.62 8.36
C VAL A 55 2.68 2.07 8.10
N ILE A 56 1.42 2.36 7.75
CA ILE A 56 0.93 3.72 7.54
C ILE A 56 1.06 4.51 8.84
N ILE A 57 0.51 4.01 9.94
CA ILE A 57 0.59 4.67 11.26
C ILE A 57 2.05 4.91 11.65
N PHE A 58 2.90 3.89 11.55
CA PHE A 58 4.32 4.02 11.89
C PHE A 58 4.99 5.10 11.05
N ARG A 59 4.78 5.11 9.73
CA ARG A 59 5.36 6.13 8.85
C ARG A 59 4.81 7.52 9.12
N THR A 60 3.53 7.65 9.44
CA THR A 60 2.92 8.93 9.80
C THR A 60 3.49 9.46 11.11
N LEU A 61 3.63 8.61 12.13
CA LEU A 61 4.19 9.00 13.42
C LEU A 61 5.70 9.32 13.35
N THR A 62 6.43 8.65 12.46
CA THR A 62 7.87 8.83 12.29
C THR A 62 8.21 9.86 11.21
N PHE A 63 7.20 10.49 10.60
CA PHE A 63 7.43 11.56 9.64
C PHE A 63 7.96 12.77 10.42
N ASN A 64 9.26 12.99 10.36
CA ASN A 64 9.87 14.15 11.01
C ASN A 64 9.45 15.40 10.24
N ASP A 65 8.64 16.24 10.86
CA ASP A 65 8.32 17.54 10.29
C ASP A 65 9.63 18.29 10.03
N CYS A 66 9.81 18.80 8.81
CA CYS A 66 10.93 19.63 8.44
C CYS A 66 10.44 21.09 8.34
N PRO A 67 10.36 21.81 9.47
CA PRO A 67 9.84 23.17 9.49
C PRO A 67 10.69 24.10 8.61
N GLU A 68 12.01 23.89 8.58
CA GLU A 68 12.97 24.67 7.78
C GLU A 68 12.66 24.57 6.28
N ALA A 69 12.39 23.37 5.76
CA ALA A 69 12.01 23.20 4.36
C ALA A 69 10.65 23.87 4.05
N SER A 70 9.73 23.89 5.01
CA SER A 70 8.45 24.59 4.84
C SER A 70 8.61 26.11 4.78
N GLU A 71 9.48 26.68 5.63
CA GLU A 71 9.76 28.11 5.66
C GLU A 71 10.50 28.56 4.40
N GLU A 72 11.50 27.78 3.95
CA GLU A 72 12.21 28.04 2.71
C GLU A 72 11.27 28.04 1.50
N LEU A 73 10.36 27.06 1.44
CA LEU A 73 9.37 26.96 0.37
C LEU A 73 8.42 28.18 0.36
N ILE A 74 7.96 28.62 1.53
CA ILE A 74 7.11 29.82 1.64
C ILE A 74 7.88 31.08 1.18
N ARG A 75 9.17 31.19 1.52
CA ARG A 75 10.00 32.32 1.06
C ARG A 75 10.10 32.36 -0.47
N GLN A 76 10.39 31.22 -1.09
CA GLN A 76 10.46 31.10 -2.55
C GLN A 76 9.14 31.47 -3.23
N ILE A 77 8.00 31.10 -2.64
CA ILE A 77 6.67 31.48 -3.14
C ILE A 77 6.48 33.01 -3.10
N GLN A 78 6.90 33.66 -2.02
CA GLN A 78 6.79 35.12 -1.90
C GLN A 78 7.68 35.85 -2.91
N GLU A 79 8.93 35.40 -3.07
CA GLU A 79 9.86 35.93 -4.07
C GLU A 79 9.29 35.78 -5.49
N ALA A 80 8.77 34.60 -5.84
CA ALA A 80 8.15 34.34 -7.13
C ALA A 80 6.92 35.23 -7.38
N LYS A 81 6.05 35.41 -6.37
CA LYS A 81 4.90 36.32 -6.46
C LYS A 81 5.34 37.77 -6.68
N ALA A 82 6.37 38.23 -5.98
CA ALA A 82 6.90 39.58 -6.13
C ALA A 82 7.46 39.81 -7.55
N ASP A 83 8.22 38.86 -8.09
CA ASP A 83 8.76 38.95 -9.44
C ASP A 83 7.69 38.90 -10.52
N LEU A 84 6.65 38.08 -10.33
CA LEU A 84 5.52 38.07 -11.23
C LEU A 84 4.71 39.37 -11.20
N LYS A 85 4.55 39.98 -10.03
CA LYS A 85 3.91 41.30 -9.88
C LYS A 85 4.72 42.40 -10.57
N LYS A 86 6.07 42.37 -10.49
CA LYS A 86 6.94 43.26 -11.27
C LYS A 86 6.77 43.08 -12.78
N LYS A 87 6.46 41.85 -13.23
CA LYS A 87 6.17 41.54 -14.63
C LYS A 87 4.74 41.90 -15.07
N GLY A 88 3.94 42.53 -14.20
CA GLY A 88 2.60 43.03 -14.52
C GLY A 88 1.47 42.03 -14.33
N TYR A 89 1.73 40.85 -13.77
CA TYR A 89 0.71 39.85 -13.47
C TYR A 89 0.08 40.09 -12.10
N SER A 90 -1.26 39.97 -12.00
CA SER A 90 -2.02 40.06 -10.73
C SER A 90 -2.58 38.70 -10.33
N PHE A 91 -2.46 38.34 -9.05
CA PHE A 91 -2.94 37.09 -8.44
C PHE A 91 -3.68 37.39 -7.14
#